data_AF-A0A7W4IVK1-F1
#
_entry.id   AF-A0A7W4IVK1-F1
#
_cell.length_a   1.000
_cell.length_b   1.000
_cell.length_c   1.000
_cell.angle_alpha   90.00
_cell.angle_beta   90.00
_cell.angle_gamma   90.00
#
_symmetry.space_group_name_H-M   'P 1'
#
loop_
_entity.id
_entity.type
_entity.pdbx_description
1 polymer ?
#
loop_
_entity_poly.entity_id
_entity_poly.type
_entity_poly.pdbx_seq_one_letter_code
_entity_poly.pdbx_strand_id
1 'polypeptide(L)' 'MKTGSKGVRTILRLGLGGGVPACGIVLPLPWLNRFSGQLLLGQPVLLLWIYLWFFLTSASLGLCWLLFDRDAP' A
#
# COMPACT_ATOMS: atom_id res chain seq x y z
N MET A 1 9.71 13.53 -30.58
CA MET A 1 8.88 13.73 -29.37
C MET A 1 8.69 12.40 -28.62
N LYS A 2 9.57 12.06 -27.64
CA LYS A 2 9.47 10.82 -26.83
C LYS A 2 9.65 11.05 -25.32
N THR A 3 9.50 12.31 -24.88
CA THR A 3 9.73 12.76 -23.49
C THR A 3 8.54 12.53 -22.56
N GLY A 4 7.30 12.45 -23.07
CA GLY A 4 6.10 12.36 -22.22
C GLY A 4 5.89 11.03 -21.48
N SER A 5 6.35 9.90 -22.03
CA SER A 5 6.07 8.56 -21.47
C SER A 5 6.88 8.23 -20.20
N LYS A 6 8.12 8.76 -20.09
CA LYS A 6 8.97 8.51 -18.92
C LYS A 6 8.43 9.20 -17.66
N GLY A 7 7.93 10.42 -17.79
CA GLY A 7 7.36 11.19 -16.67
C GLY A 7 6.12 10.53 -16.08
N VAL A 8 5.20 10.06 -16.93
CA VAL A 8 3.97 9.36 -16.48
C VAL A 8 4.30 8.08 -15.73
N ARG A 9 5.30 7.30 -16.19
CA ARG A 9 5.77 6.09 -15.50
C ARG A 9 6.32 6.38 -14.10
N THR A 10 7.09 7.46 -13.94
CA THR A 10 7.60 7.87 -12.63
C THR A 10 6.49 8.33 -11.67
N ILE A 11 5.50 9.09 -12.16
CA ILE A 11 4.36 9.54 -11.35
C ILE A 11 3.51 8.34 -10.93
N LEU A 12 3.30 7.36 -11.82
CA LEU A 12 2.58 6.13 -11.48
C LEU A 12 3.34 5.28 -10.44
N ARG A 13 4.69 5.19 -10.54
CA ARG A 13 5.55 4.52 -9.54
C ARG A 13 5.40 5.16 -8.17
N LEU A 14 5.48 6.49 -8.10
CA LEU A 14 5.35 7.25 -6.86
C LEU A 14 3.91 7.16 -6.31
N GLY A 15 2.91 7.20 -7.19
CA GLY A 15 1.50 7.08 -6.82
C GLY A 15 1.13 5.69 -6.32
N LEU A 16 1.66 4.62 -6.92
CA LEU A 16 1.44 3.24 -6.44
C LEU A 16 2.27 2.93 -5.19
N GLY A 17 3.52 3.39 -5.14
CA GLY A 17 4.41 3.17 -4.00
C GLY A 17 4.04 3.96 -2.76
N GLY A 18 3.48 5.17 -2.91
CA GLY A 18 3.07 6.03 -1.80
C GLY A 18 1.55 6.10 -1.58
N GLY A 19 0.77 6.11 -2.65
CA GLY A 19 -0.68 6.26 -2.58
C GLY A 19 -1.40 5.01 -2.09
N VAL A 20 -0.95 3.81 -2.47
CA VAL A 20 -1.51 2.55 -1.95
C VAL A 20 -1.33 2.42 -0.43
N PRO A 21 -0.12 2.63 0.14
CA PRO A 21 0.03 2.65 1.58
C PRO A 21 -0.80 3.76 2.25
N ALA A 22 -0.78 4.98 1.72
CA ALA A 22 -1.55 6.09 2.31
C ALA A 22 -3.06 5.79 2.35
N CYS A 23 -3.64 5.32 1.25
CA CYS A 23 -5.04 4.87 1.20
C CYS A 23 -5.28 3.69 2.16
N GLY A 24 -4.32 2.77 2.22
CA GLY A 24 -4.29 1.66 3.17
C GLY A 24 -4.45 2.13 4.62
N ILE A 25 -3.76 3.18 5.07
CA ILE A 25 -3.95 3.76 6.43
C ILE A 25 -5.32 4.40 6.59
N VAL A 26 -5.69 5.28 5.65
CA VAL A 26 -6.74 6.26 5.89
C VAL A 26 -8.15 5.68 5.74
N LEU A 27 -8.38 4.85 4.72
CA LEU A 27 -9.69 4.23 4.48
C LEU A 27 -10.19 3.37 5.65
N PRO A 28 -9.34 2.60 6.34
CA PRO A 28 -9.80 1.61 7.32
C PRO A 28 -9.80 2.15 8.75
N LEU A 29 -9.16 3.30 9.02
CA LEU A 29 -9.24 4.03 10.30
C LEU A 29 -10.67 4.21 10.83
N PRO A 30 -11.67 4.70 10.06
CA PRO A 30 -13.04 4.82 10.54
C PRO A 30 -13.68 3.47 10.85
N TRP A 31 -13.26 2.40 10.17
CA TRP A 31 -13.72 1.05 10.45
C TRP A 31 -13.07 0.54 11.75
N LEU A 32 -11.75 0.63 11.88
CA LEU A 32 -10.97 0.26 13.07
C LEU A 32 -11.44 0.94 14.34
N ASN A 33 -11.84 2.21 14.27
CA ASN A 33 -12.39 2.92 15.42
C ASN A 33 -13.66 2.23 15.97
N ARG A 34 -14.47 1.63 15.10
CA ARG A 34 -15.66 0.84 15.52
C ARG A 34 -15.29 -0.49 16.17
N PHE A 35 -14.15 -1.07 15.81
CA PHE A 35 -13.67 -2.38 16.29
C PHE A 35 -12.65 -2.28 17.42
N SER A 36 -12.30 -1.07 17.87
CA SER A 36 -11.24 -0.86 18.87
C SER A 36 -11.53 -1.50 20.24
N GLY A 37 -12.80 -1.79 20.55
CA GLY A 37 -13.21 -2.50 21.76
C GLY A 37 -13.36 -4.02 21.60
N GLN A 38 -13.17 -4.57 20.39
CA GLN A 38 -13.36 -5.99 20.12
C GLN A 38 -12.02 -6.72 20.00
N LEU A 39 -11.92 -7.84 20.71
CA LEU A 39 -10.82 -8.79 20.55
C LEU A 39 -11.17 -9.71 19.36
N LEU A 40 -10.51 -9.51 18.22
CA LEU A 40 -10.58 -10.49 17.12
C LEU A 40 -9.52 -11.57 17.38
N LEU A 41 -9.93 -12.84 17.43
CA LEU A 41 -9.04 -13.99 17.70
C LEU A 41 -8.30 -13.90 19.05
N GLY A 42 -8.81 -13.13 20.01
CA GLY A 42 -8.15 -12.89 21.31
C GLY A 42 -7.02 -11.86 21.27
N GLN A 43 -6.84 -11.14 20.16
CA GLN A 43 -5.81 -10.12 19.97
C GLN A 43 -6.46 -8.77 19.63
N PRO A 44 -5.78 -7.63 19.93
CA PRO A 44 -6.28 -6.32 19.53
C PRO A 44 -6.41 -6.24 18.01
N VAL A 45 -7.55 -5.78 17.50
CA VAL A 45 -7.78 -5.59 16.05
C VAL A 45 -6.71 -4.68 15.43
N LEU A 46 -6.21 -3.72 16.20
CA LEU A 46 -5.10 -2.84 15.81
C LEU A 46 -3.81 -3.61 15.47
N LEU A 47 -3.55 -4.73 16.14
CA LEU A 47 -2.37 -5.57 15.87
C LEU A 47 -2.52 -6.30 14.52
N LEU A 48 -3.68 -6.91 14.28
CA LEU A 48 -4.04 -7.50 12.97
C LEU A 48 -3.93 -6.47 11.84
N TRP A 49 -4.35 -5.25 12.11
CA TRP A 49 -4.25 -4.13 11.19
C TRP A 49 -2.81 -3.77 10.83
N ILE A 50 -1.92 -3.71 11.82
CA ILE A 50 -0.49 -3.45 11.61
C ILE A 50 0.16 -4.57 10.77
N TYR A 51 -0.21 -5.83 11.02
CA TYR A 51 0.27 -6.96 10.22
C TYR A 51 -0.19 -6.86 8.77
N LEU A 52 -1.45 -6.51 8.52
CA LEU A 52 -1.96 -6.29 7.17
C LEU A 52 -1.16 -5.19 6.45
N TRP A 53 -0.76 -4.15 7.19
CA TRP A 53 0.04 -3.05 6.68
C TRP A 53 1.42 -3.48 6.17
N PHE A 54 2.05 -4.46 6.84
CA PHE A 54 3.31 -5.06 6.39
C PHE A 54 3.15 -5.72 5.02
N PHE A 55 2.07 -6.49 4.82
CA PHE A 55 1.76 -7.10 3.53
C PHE A 55 1.45 -6.06 2.47
N LEU A 56 0.71 -4.99 2.80
CA LEU A 56 0.41 -3.90 1.87
C LEU A 56 1.68 -3.19 1.39
N THR A 57 2.61 -2.94 2.30
CA THR A 57 3.90 -2.32 1.99
C THR A 57 4.72 -3.22 1.07
N SER A 58 4.83 -4.50 1.42
CA SER A 58 5.55 -5.49 0.61
C SER A 58 4.92 -5.64 -0.78
N ALA A 59 3.58 -5.67 -0.86
CA ALA A 59 2.85 -5.69 -2.12
C ALA A 59 3.06 -4.41 -2.94
N SER A 60 3.17 -3.23 -2.32
CA SER A 60 3.45 -1.97 -3.02
C SER A 60 4.84 -1.95 -3.66
N LEU A 61 5.85 -2.45 -2.94
CA LEU A 61 7.21 -2.64 -3.44
C LEU A 61 7.24 -3.71 -4.54
N GLY A 62 6.56 -4.83 -4.33
CA GLY A 62 6.43 -5.92 -5.31
C GLY A 62 5.72 -5.49 -6.59
N LEU A 63 4.65 -4.68 -6.50
CA LEU A 63 4.01 -4.08 -7.66
C LEU A 63 4.95 -3.10 -8.37
N CYS A 64 5.65 -2.25 -7.61
CA CYS A 64 6.62 -1.32 -8.20
C CYS A 64 7.73 -2.08 -8.96
N TRP A 65 8.15 -3.22 -8.41
CA TRP A 65 9.11 -4.11 -9.04
C TRP A 65 8.53 -4.79 -10.30
N LEU A 66 7.35 -5.40 -10.21
CA LEU A 66 6.71 -6.12 -11.32
C LEU A 66 6.38 -5.21 -12.51
N LEU A 67 5.91 -3.99 -12.26
CA LEU A 67 5.47 -3.06 -13.31
C LEU A 67 6.60 -2.27 -13.96
N PHE A 68 7.74 -2.09 -13.28
CA PHE A 68 8.76 -1.15 -13.75
C PHE A 68 10.21 -1.63 -13.64
N ASP A 69 10.51 -2.58 -12.76
CA ASP A 69 11.86 -3.10 -12.56
C ASP A 69 12.08 -4.43 -13.29
N ARG A 70 11.00 -5.17 -13.58
CA ARG A 70 11.03 -6.39 -14.42
C ARG A 70 11.57 -6.14 -15.84
N ASP A 71 11.48 -4.90 -16.33
CA ASP A 71 12.00 -4.47 -17.64
C ASP A 71 13.38 -3.78 -17.56
N ALA A 72 14.02 -3.76 -16.38
CA ALA A 72 15.40 -3.31 -16.26
C ALA A 72 16.33 -4.42 -16.80
N PRO A 73 17.17 -4.13 -17.82
CA PRO A 73 18.08 -5.12 -18.42
C PRO A 73 19.19 -5.56 -17.46
#